data_AF-A0A970YI78-F1
#
_entry.id   AF-A0A970YI78-F1
#
_cell.length_a   1.000
_cell.length_b   1.000
_cell.length_c   1.000
_cell.angle_alpha   90.00
_cell.angle_beta   90.00
_cell.angle_gamma   90.00
#
_symmetry.space_group_name_H-M   'P 1'
#
loop_
_entity.id
_entity.type
_entity.pdbx_description
1 polymer ?
#
loop_
_entity_poly.entity_id
_entity_poly.type
_entity_poly.pdbx_seq_one_letter_code
_entity_poly.pdbx_strand_id
1 'polypeptide(L)'
;MKRLLLMLLSIMYMVATVYFYLKPGAPRFVVGSDKFLHFVGFFFGGLLFLLCSKIGVKGFIKIPFILFLVIGPIVLEFLQILSPYRHFDAIDIVFNYFGWMIPVLIFLFIRRLQIFPEDRSSKS
;
A
#
# COMPACT_ATOMS: atom_id res chain seq x y z
N MET A 1 -18.60 11.40 -6.79
CA MET A 1 -18.54 10.78 -5.46
C MET A 1 -17.46 9.69 -5.34
N LYS A 2 -17.51 8.58 -6.10
CA LYS A 2 -16.53 7.47 -6.01
C LYS A 2 -15.06 7.89 -6.11
N ARG A 3 -14.71 8.78 -7.05
CA ARG A 3 -13.34 9.32 -7.20
C ARG A 3 -12.89 10.12 -5.98
N LEU A 4 -13.76 10.98 -5.45
CA LEU A 4 -13.47 11.78 -4.26
C LEU A 4 -13.25 10.89 -3.04
N LEU A 5 -14.10 9.89 -2.85
CA LEU A 5 -13.94 8.91 -1.78
C LEU A 5 -12.59 8.19 -1.87
N LEU A 6 -12.20 7.72 -3.06
CA LEU A 6 -10.89 7.06 -3.22
C LEU A 6 -9.72 8.01 -2.96
N MET A 7 -9.80 9.29 -3.38
CA MET A 7 -8.76 10.27 -3.06
C MET A 7 -8.62 10.46 -1.54
N LEU A 8 -9.74 10.59 -0.83
CA LEU A 8 -9.75 10.70 0.63
C LEU A 8 -9.18 9.44 1.29
N LEU A 9 -9.58 8.25 0.84
CA LEU A 9 -9.05 6.99 1.34
C LEU A 9 -7.54 6.86 1.10
N SER A 10 -7.03 7.28 -0.06
CA SER A 10 -5.58 7.28 -0.34
C SER A 10 -4.83 8.22 0.58
N ILE A 11 -5.36 9.42 0.82
CA ILE A 11 -4.74 10.38 1.75
C ILE A 11 -4.76 9.83 3.18
N MET A 12 -5.92 9.35 3.64
CA MET A 12 -6.06 8.74 4.96
C MET A 12 -5.12 7.55 5.14
N TYR A 13 -5.00 6.69 4.12
CA TYR A 13 -4.07 5.57 4.12
C TYR A 13 -2.62 6.04 4.30
N MET A 14 -2.17 7.02 3.52
CA MET A 14 -0.79 7.52 3.61
C MET A 14 -0.51 8.11 5.00
N VAL A 15 -1.43 8.94 5.51
CA VAL A 15 -1.32 9.56 6.84
C VAL A 15 -1.30 8.49 7.94
N ALA A 16 -2.23 7.53 7.89
CA ALA A 16 -2.29 6.43 8.86
C ALA A 16 -1.01 5.58 8.83
N THR A 17 -0.51 5.27 7.63
CA THR A 17 0.73 4.49 7.48
C THR A 17 1.93 5.23 8.10
N VAL A 18 2.11 6.52 7.78
CA VAL A 18 3.17 7.34 8.40
C VAL A 18 3.03 7.35 9.92
N TYR A 19 1.82 7.58 10.44
CA TYR A 19 1.55 7.57 11.88
C TYR A 19 1.95 6.23 12.52
N PHE A 20 1.56 5.10 11.94
CA PHE A 20 1.86 3.78 12.49
C PHE A 20 3.35 3.41 12.44
N TYR A 21 4.11 3.96 11.49
CA TYR A 21 5.56 3.80 11.43
C TYR A 21 6.27 4.64 12.49
N LEU A 22 5.83 5.88 12.69
CA LEU A 22 6.50 6.82 13.60
C LEU A 22 6.02 6.72 15.04
N LYS A 23 4.88 6.07 15.31
CA LYS A 23 4.45 5.86 16.70
C LYS A 23 5.48 5.00 17.45
N PRO A 24 5.74 5.30 18.74
CA PRO A 24 6.66 4.52 19.55
C PRO A 24 6.35 3.03 19.51
N GLY A 25 7.40 2.21 19.48
CA GLY A 25 7.29 0.75 19.60
C GLY A 25 6.85 0.32 20.99
N ALA A 26 6.42 -0.94 21.11
CA ALA A 26 6.19 -1.56 22.40
C ALA A 26 7.54 -2.05 22.98
N PRO A 27 7.82 -1.84 24.28
CA PRO A 27 9.08 -2.29 24.90
C PRO A 27 9.21 -3.82 25.00
N ARG A 28 8.13 -4.57 24.73
CA ARG A 28 8.11 -6.04 24.66
C ARG A 28 7.42 -6.46 23.37
N PHE A 29 8.18 -6.53 22.27
CA PHE A 29 7.66 -7.02 21.00
C PHE A 29 7.69 -8.54 20.95
N VAL A 30 6.64 -9.14 20.40
CA VAL A 30 6.65 -10.55 19.97
C VAL A 30 7.43 -10.60 18.66
N VAL A 31 8.52 -11.37 18.65
CA VAL A 31 9.38 -11.55 17.45
C VAL A 31 8.53 -11.99 16.27
N GLY A 32 8.56 -11.23 15.16
CA GLY A 32 7.88 -11.53 13.90
C GLY A 32 6.45 -10.99 13.73
N SER A 33 5.82 -10.41 14.76
CA SER A 33 4.45 -9.85 14.60
C SER A 33 4.41 -8.57 13.77
N ASP A 34 5.51 -7.83 13.78
CA ASP A 34 5.70 -6.60 13.00
C ASP A 34 5.71 -6.89 11.49
N LYS A 35 6.44 -7.91 11.03
CA LYS A 35 6.58 -8.29 9.61
C LYS A 35 5.23 -8.51 8.91
N PHE A 36 4.30 -9.16 9.60
CA PHE A 36 2.95 -9.37 9.10
C PHE A 36 2.16 -8.06 8.98
N LEU A 37 2.34 -7.13 9.92
CA LEU A 37 1.70 -5.81 9.85
C LEU A 37 2.27 -4.96 8.70
N HIS A 38 3.58 -5.05 8.44
CA HIS A 38 4.23 -4.44 7.27
C HIS A 38 3.60 -4.94 5.96
N PHE A 39 3.47 -6.27 5.84
CA PHE A 39 2.80 -6.89 4.70
C PHE A 39 1.35 -6.44 4.54
N VAL A 40 0.52 -6.63 5.57
CA VAL A 40 -0.92 -6.36 5.51
C VAL A 40 -1.20 -4.88 5.27
N GLY A 41 -0.44 -3.99 5.93
CA GLY A 41 -0.54 -2.55 5.72
C GLY A 41 -0.36 -2.18 4.25
N PHE A 42 0.73 -2.63 3.64
CA PHE A 42 1.00 -2.36 2.22
C PHE A 42 0.11 -3.14 1.25
N PHE A 43 -0.41 -4.30 1.65
CA PHE A 43 -1.39 -5.06 0.86
C PHE A 43 -2.66 -4.24 0.59
N PHE A 44 -3.19 -3.55 1.60
CA PHE A 44 -4.31 -2.63 1.40
C PHE A 44 -3.93 -1.42 0.53
N GLY A 45 -2.69 -0.94 0.62
CA GLY A 45 -2.15 0.06 -0.30
C GLY A 45 -2.18 -0.38 -1.77
N GLY A 46 -1.75 -1.62 -2.03
CA GLY A 46 -1.79 -2.24 -3.35
C GLY A 46 -3.21 -2.41 -3.90
N LEU A 47 -4.16 -2.87 -3.07
CA LEU A 47 -5.58 -2.94 -3.44
C LEU A 47 -6.16 -1.56 -3.76
N LEU A 48 -5.84 -0.56 -2.94
CA LEU A 48 -6.30 0.82 -3.16
C LEU A 48 -5.73 1.39 -4.46
N PHE A 49 -4.48 1.09 -4.78
CA PHE A 49 -3.86 1.45 -6.06
C PHE A 49 -4.61 0.86 -7.27
N LEU A 50 -5.01 -0.41 -7.18
CA LEU A 50 -5.82 -1.05 -8.22
C LEU A 50 -7.19 -0.39 -8.37
N LEU A 51 -7.86 -0.04 -7.26
CA LEU A 51 -9.14 0.67 -7.28
C LEU A 51 -9.01 2.07 -7.91
N CYS A 52 -7.97 2.83 -7.53
CA CYS A 52 -7.66 4.13 -8.10
C CYS A 52 -7.40 4.04 -9.61
N SER A 53 -6.71 2.98 -10.05
CA SER A 53 -6.44 2.73 -11.47
C SER A 53 -7.71 2.37 -12.25
N LYS A 54 -8.59 1.53 -11.69
CA LYS A 54 -9.86 1.12 -12.33
C LYS A 54 -10.87 2.26 -12.45
N ILE A 55 -10.96 3.14 -11.46
CA ILE A 55 -11.95 4.25 -11.41
C ILE A 55 -11.45 5.53 -12.10
N GLY A 56 -10.18 5.55 -12.55
CA GLY A 56 -9.59 6.67 -13.27
C GLY A 56 -9.40 7.90 -12.39
N VAL A 57 -8.81 7.72 -11.21
CA VAL A 57 -8.44 8.85 -10.33
C VAL A 57 -7.37 9.72 -11.02
N LYS A 58 -7.49 11.05 -10.89
CA LYS A 58 -6.63 12.04 -11.56
C LYS A 58 -5.17 11.97 -11.06
N GLY A 59 -4.25 12.44 -11.91
CA GLY A 59 -2.79 12.41 -11.67
C GLY A 59 -2.32 13.07 -10.37
N PHE A 60 -2.99 14.15 -9.92
CA PHE A 60 -2.59 14.91 -8.74
C PHE A 60 -2.52 14.09 -7.44
N ILE A 61 -3.39 13.08 -7.27
CA ILE A 61 -3.32 12.15 -6.12
C ILE A 61 -2.64 10.84 -6.49
N LYS A 62 -2.81 10.40 -7.74
CA LYS A 62 -2.25 9.13 -8.22
C LYS A 62 -0.72 9.13 -8.17
N ILE A 63 -0.07 10.21 -8.60
CA ILE A 63 1.40 10.30 -8.64
C ILE A 63 2.00 10.25 -7.22
N PRO A 64 1.59 11.10 -6.25
CA PRO A 64 2.06 11.00 -4.88
C PRO A 64 1.81 9.63 -4.25
N PHE A 65 0.64 9.02 -4.52
CA PHE A 65 0.32 7.71 -3.98
C PHE A 65 1.21 6.60 -4.53
N ILE A 66 1.54 6.63 -5.83
CA ILE A 66 2.51 5.68 -6.42
C ILE A 66 3.90 5.90 -5.82
N LEU A 67 4.35 7.16 -5.73
CA LEU A 67 5.64 7.47 -5.12
C LEU A 67 5.69 7.00 -3.66
N PHE A 68 4.58 7.13 -2.92
CA PHE A 68 4.46 6.60 -1.58
C PHE A 68 4.59 5.07 -1.54
N LEU A 69 3.97 4.32 -2.45
CA LEU A 69 4.11 2.86 -2.48
C LEU A 69 5.51 2.41 -2.91
N VAL A 70 6.17 3.15 -3.80
CA VAL A 70 7.48 2.77 -4.35
C VAL A 70 8.62 3.19 -3.41
N ILE A 71 8.60 4.42 -2.91
CA ILE A 71 9.69 5.02 -2.12
C ILE A 71 9.40 4.93 -0.62
N GLY A 72 8.12 4.97 -0.23
CA GLY A 72 7.70 4.95 1.16
C GLY A 72 8.19 3.75 1.98
N PRO A 73 8.19 2.50 1.48
CA PRO A 73 8.77 1.37 2.21
C PRO A 73 10.18 1.62 2.73
N ILE A 74 11.03 2.26 1.91
CA ILE A 74 12.41 2.57 2.27
C ILE A 74 12.44 3.76 3.24
N VAL A 75 11.81 4.87 2.86
CA VAL A 75 11.86 6.11 3.65
C VAL A 75 11.26 5.91 5.04
N LEU A 76 10.10 5.27 5.13
CA LEU A 76 9.43 5.04 6.40
C LEU A 76 10.25 4.15 7.33
N GLU A 77 10.95 3.16 6.78
CA GLU A 77 11.82 2.28 7.56
C GLU A 77 13.03 3.04 8.13
N PHE A 78 13.68 3.89 7.34
CA PHE A 78 14.76 4.75 7.85
C PHE A 78 14.25 5.73 8.90
N LEU A 79 13.04 6.28 8.73
CA LEU A 79 12.46 7.20 9.70
C LEU A 79 12.07 6.53 11.03
N GLN A 80 11.96 5.19 11.08
CA GLN A 80 11.71 4.48 12.34
C GLN A 80 12.80 4.75 13.39
N ILE A 81 14.04 5.02 12.98
CA ILE A 81 15.16 5.33 13.89
C ILE A 81 14.86 6.58 14.76
N LEU A 82 13.98 7.47 14.29
CA LEU A 82 13.56 8.66 15.02
C LEU A 82 12.50 8.37 16.10
N SER A 83 11.95 7.16 16.12
CA SER A 83 10.86 6.77 17.03
C SER A 83 11.38 5.92 18.19
N PRO A 84 11.01 6.22 19.45
CA PRO A 84 11.40 5.43 20.60
C PRO A 84 10.99 3.96 20.47
N TYR A 85 11.87 3.05 20.86
CA TYR A 85 11.65 1.59 20.82
C TYR A 85 11.36 1.01 19.43
N ARG A 86 11.71 1.75 18.38
CA ARG A 86 11.73 1.25 17.00
C ARG A 86 13.17 1.08 16.54
N HIS A 87 13.38 0.14 15.64
CA HIS A 87 14.66 -0.15 15.05
C HIS A 87 14.47 -0.31 13.56
N PHE A 88 15.48 0.10 12.79
CA PHE A 88 15.52 -0.19 11.36
C PHE A 88 15.69 -1.69 11.15
N ASP A 89 14.84 -2.27 10.30
CA ASP A 89 14.95 -3.64 9.83
C ASP A 89 14.73 -3.71 8.31
N ALA A 90 15.79 -4.05 7.57
CA ALA A 90 15.73 -4.16 6.11
C ALA A 90 14.73 -5.23 5.62
N ILE A 91 14.40 -6.22 6.45
CA ILE A 91 13.41 -7.24 6.10
C ILE A 91 11.99 -6.65 6.08
N ASP A 92 11.68 -5.64 6.92
CA ASP A 92 10.38 -4.96 6.87
C ASP A 92 10.13 -4.28 5.53
N ILE A 93 11.17 -3.73 4.91
CA ILE A 93 11.11 -3.17 3.55
C ILE A 93 10.65 -4.24 2.54
N VAL A 94 11.18 -5.46 2.65
CA VAL A 94 10.80 -6.57 1.76
C VAL A 94 9.33 -6.94 1.96
N PHE A 95 8.86 -7.05 3.21
CA PHE A 95 7.45 -7.35 3.50
C PHE A 95 6.51 -6.24 3.02
N ASN A 96 6.90 -4.97 3.10
CA ASN A 96 6.14 -3.86 2.53
C ASN A 96 6.01 -4.00 1.00
N TYR A 97 7.12 -4.27 0.30
CA TYR A 97 7.10 -4.44 -1.15
C TYR A 97 6.25 -5.64 -1.56
N PHE A 98 6.40 -6.79 -0.91
CA PHE A 98 5.51 -7.93 -1.13
C PHE A 98 4.06 -7.59 -0.84
N GLY A 99 3.81 -6.83 0.23
CA GLY A 99 2.49 -6.33 0.59
C GLY A 99 1.78 -5.70 -0.59
N TRP A 100 2.32 -4.60 -1.14
CA TRP A 100 1.61 -3.89 -2.21
C TRP A 100 1.75 -4.54 -3.60
N MET A 101 2.84 -5.24 -3.89
CA MET A 101 3.09 -5.82 -5.21
C MET A 101 2.26 -7.09 -5.45
N ILE A 102 2.11 -7.98 -4.46
CA ILE A 102 1.35 -9.23 -4.62
C ILE A 102 -0.08 -9.01 -5.16
N PRO A 103 -0.94 -8.16 -4.56
CA PRO A 103 -2.29 -7.95 -5.07
C PRO A 103 -2.28 -7.37 -6.49
N VAL A 104 -1.31 -6.52 -6.82
CA VAL A 104 -1.14 -5.96 -8.16
C VAL A 104 -0.76 -7.05 -9.17
N LEU A 105 0.21 -7.90 -8.83
CA LEU A 105 0.66 -9.01 -9.68
C LEU A 105 -0.46 -10.04 -9.89
N ILE A 106 -1.19 -10.41 -8.83
CA ILE A 106 -2.36 -11.29 -8.92
C ILE A 106 -3.39 -10.69 -9.88
N PHE A 107 -3.71 -9.40 -9.75
CA PHE A 107 -4.66 -8.74 -10.63
C PHE A 107 -4.20 -8.73 -12.10
N LEU A 108 -2.92 -8.43 -12.35
CA LEU A 108 -2.34 -8.47 -13.70
C LEU A 108 -2.36 -9.88 -14.29
N PHE A 109 -2.06 -10.90 -13.48
CA PHE A 109 -2.09 -12.30 -13.89
C PHE A 109 -3.50 -12.75 -14.25
N ILE A 110 -4.48 -12.49 -13.38
CA ILE A 110 -5.90 -12.79 -13.64
C ILE A 110 -6.39 -12.10 -14.92
N ARG A 111 -6.05 -10.81 -15.09
CA ARG A 111 -6.42 -10.05 -16.30
C ARG A 111 -5.80 -10.64 -17.56
N ARG A 112 -4.53 -11.07 -17.49
CA ARG A 112 -3.82 -11.69 -18.62
C ARG A 112 -4.43 -13.04 -19.01
N LEU A 113 -4.89 -13.82 -18.05
CA LEU A 113 -5.51 -15.12 -18.30
C LEU A 113 -6.96 -15.03 -18.81
N GLN A 114 -7.53 -13.82 -18.97
CA GLN A 114 -8.92 -13.61 -19.40
C GLN A 114 -9.95 -14.39 -18.55
N ILE A 115 -9.63 -14.72 -17.30
CA ILE A 115 -10.53 -15.47 -16.40
C ILE A 115 -11.85 -14.70 -16.19
N PHE A 116 -11.85 -13.40 -16.44
CA PHE A 116 -13.06 -12.60 -16.59
C PHE A 116 -13.15 -12.07 -18.02
N PRO A 117 -14.09 -12.56 -18.85
CA PRO A 117 -14.33 -11.96 -20.16
C PRO A 117 -14.74 -10.49 -19.97
N GLU A 118 -14.14 -9.59 -20.75
CA GLU A 118 -14.62 -8.21 -20.82
C GLU A 118 -16.07 -8.25 -21.30
N ASP A 119 -17.00 -7.88 -20.43
CA ASP A 119 -18.40 -7.70 -20.79
C ASP A 119 -18.49 -6.56 -21.82
N ARG A 120 -18.64 -6.94 -23.10
CA ARG A 120 -18.76 -6.03 -24.24
C ARG A 120 -20.17 -5.44 -24.37
N SER A 121 -21.08 -5.67 -23.42
CA SER A 121 -22.47 -5.23 -23.53
C SER A 121 -22.71 -3.73 -23.35
N SER A 122 -21.73 -2.94 -22.88
CA SER A 122 -21.91 -1.49 -22.68
C SER A 122 -21.44 -0.60 -23.85
N LYS A 123 -21.19 -1.18 -25.02
CA LYS A 123 -20.87 -0.46 -26.26
C LYS A 123 -21.92 -0.77 -27.33
N SER A 124 -23.15 -0.37 -27.09
CA SER A 124 -24.19 -0.21 -28.12
C SER A 124 -24.89 1.11 -27.91
#